data_AF-A0A7S2EYM8-F1
#
_entry.id   AF-A0A7S2EYM8-F1
#
_cell.length_a   1.000
_cell.length_b   1.000
_cell.length_c   1.000
_cell.angle_alpha   90.00
_cell.angle_beta   90.00
_cell.angle_gamma   90.00
#
_symmetry.space_group_name_H-M   'P 1'
#
loop_
_entity.id
_entity.type
_entity.pdbx_description
1 polymer ?
#
loop_
_entity_poly.entity_id
_entity_poly.type
_entity_poly.pdbx_seq_one_letter_code
_entity_poly.pdbx_strand_id
1 'polypeptide(L)'
;IWLLDEDADFTGTDLWRMLKDAEVTQSLIVSPSVIDMRPLPNGTVPGVGDAAEHKPVASLLQTESSCKPGSLMCQHQAPHKVCHFRYVTFLEVMFPLVRQEPLLKLLGNECEHCLHERSVWGLDKIWCGFTARMFNRSSRRTCAILDRVSVLHTDHRTMEKWGGHGKLKSTVMKVYTEEQADTLRHHMQDNGFSSTSTCVLPPKKVKFHRQKKHLRCVHPRKHEPGRRRRRR
;
A
#
# COMPACT_ATOMS: atom_id res chain seq x y z
N ILE A 1 5.20 10.67 1.60
CA ILE A 1 4.75 11.45 0.43
C ILE A 1 3.73 10.58 -0.31
N TRP A 2 2.66 11.18 -0.80
CA TRP A 2 1.65 10.49 -1.60
C TRP A 2 1.99 10.61 -3.08
N LEU A 3 1.91 9.50 -3.79
CA LEU A 3 1.75 9.52 -5.25
C LEU A 3 0.27 9.22 -5.49
N LEU A 4 -0.44 10.14 -6.12
CA LEU A 4 -1.89 10.07 -6.30
C LEU A 4 -2.22 9.86 -7.77
N ASP A 5 -2.98 8.80 -8.05
CA ASP A 5 -3.72 8.64 -9.30
C ASP A 5 -4.94 9.57 -9.32
N GLU A 6 -5.38 9.94 -10.52
CA GLU A 6 -6.51 10.86 -10.74
C GLU A 6 -7.85 10.25 -10.29
N ASP A 7 -7.91 8.92 -10.26
CA ASP A 7 -9.13 8.14 -10.05
C ASP A 7 -9.34 7.76 -8.57
N ALA A 8 -8.75 8.50 -7.62
CA ALA A 8 -8.82 8.21 -6.20
C ALA A 8 -9.74 9.18 -5.43
N ASP A 9 -10.83 8.68 -4.86
CA ASP A 9 -11.72 9.42 -3.97
C ASP A 9 -11.50 9.03 -2.49
N PHE A 10 -11.01 10.01 -1.72
CA PHE A 10 -10.72 9.90 -0.29
C PHE A 10 -11.83 10.47 0.60
N THR A 11 -12.95 10.96 0.05
CA THR A 11 -14.03 11.62 0.81
C THR A 11 -14.58 10.74 1.93
N GLY A 12 -14.60 9.41 1.72
CA GLY A 12 -15.00 8.41 2.72
C GLY A 12 -13.87 7.80 3.53
N THR A 13 -12.61 8.19 3.30
CA THR A 13 -11.44 7.55 3.92
C THR A 13 -11.04 8.25 5.23
N ASP A 14 -10.94 7.50 6.32
CA ASP A 14 -10.36 8.01 7.57
C ASP A 14 -8.84 8.18 7.43
N LEU A 15 -8.43 9.38 7.00
CA LEU A 15 -7.03 9.72 6.73
C LEU A 15 -6.13 9.59 7.98
N TRP A 16 -6.66 9.94 9.15
CA TRP A 16 -5.91 9.82 10.40
C TRP A 16 -5.64 8.37 10.78
N ARG A 17 -6.67 7.54 10.65
CA ARG A 17 -6.54 6.09 10.82
C ARG A 17 -5.53 5.51 9.85
N MET A 18 -5.58 5.95 8.59
CA MET A 18 -4.68 5.47 7.55
C MET A 18 -3.22 5.78 7.86
N LEU A 19 -2.89 7.02 8.26
CA LEU A 19 -1.52 7.38 8.67
C LEU A 19 -1.07 6.61 9.92
N LYS A 20 -1.97 6.40 10.89
CA LYS A 20 -1.68 5.62 12.10
C LYS A 20 -1.42 4.15 11.79
N ASP A 21 -2.26 3.55 10.96
CA ASP A 21 -2.13 2.14 10.58
C ASP A 21 -0.90 1.94 9.68
N ALA A 22 -0.59 2.88 8.78
CA ALA A 22 0.66 2.93 8.02
C ALA A 22 1.90 2.86 8.92
N GLU A 23 1.92 3.66 9.99
CA GLU A 23 3.05 3.65 10.92
C GLU A 23 3.20 2.31 11.65
N VAL A 24 2.10 1.67 12.03
CA VAL A 24 2.12 0.35 12.69
C VAL A 24 2.76 -0.73 11.81
N THR A 25 2.63 -0.64 10.48
CA THR A 25 3.21 -1.64 9.56
C THR A 25 4.75 -1.67 9.58
N GLN A 26 5.39 -0.52 9.87
CA GLN A 26 6.83 -0.31 9.68
C GLN A 26 7.33 -0.58 8.24
N SER A 27 6.41 -0.79 7.29
CA SER A 27 6.71 -0.95 5.87
C SER A 27 7.21 0.36 5.27
N LEU A 28 8.02 0.25 4.22
CA LEU A 28 8.60 1.39 3.50
C LEU A 28 7.62 2.01 2.51
N ILE A 29 6.71 1.18 2.00
CA ILE A 29 5.64 1.56 1.09
C ILE A 29 4.37 0.93 1.62
N VAL A 30 3.30 1.71 1.70
CA VAL A 30 1.98 1.18 2.05
C VAL A 30 0.93 1.71 1.09
N SER A 31 -0.15 0.97 0.90
CA SER A 31 -1.32 1.44 0.16
C SER A 31 -2.58 1.18 0.99
N PRO A 32 -3.58 2.07 1.03
CA PRO A 32 -4.91 1.66 1.46
C PRO A 32 -5.43 0.53 0.55
N SER A 33 -6.41 -0.22 1.05
CA SER A 33 -7.14 -1.15 0.20
C SER A 33 -8.02 -0.40 -0.82
N VAL A 34 -8.28 -1.00 -1.96
CA VAL A 34 -9.07 -0.38 -3.04
C VAL A 34 -10.51 -0.91 -3.00
N ILE A 35 -11.48 -0.01 -3.00
CA ILE A 35 -12.88 -0.33 -3.34
C ILE A 35 -13.11 0.16 -4.76
N ASP A 36 -13.53 -0.73 -5.65
CA ASP A 36 -13.78 -0.41 -7.06
C ASP A 36 -15.27 -0.13 -7.28
N MET A 37 -15.61 1.02 -7.87
CA MET A 37 -17.00 1.37 -8.19
C MET A 37 -17.55 0.69 -9.44
N ARG A 38 -16.73 -0.03 -10.21
CA ARG A 38 -17.21 -0.64 -11.45
C ARG A 38 -18.37 -1.61 -11.17
N PRO A 39 -19.54 -1.40 -11.81
CA PRO A 39 -20.65 -2.33 -11.70
C PRO A 39 -20.17 -3.71 -12.15
N LEU A 40 -20.43 -4.76 -11.37
CA LEU A 40 -20.25 -6.11 -11.90
C LEU A 40 -21.17 -6.26 -13.13
N PRO A 41 -20.82 -7.12 -14.10
CA PRO A 41 -21.61 -7.32 -15.31
C PRO A 41 -23.09 -7.69 -15.06
N ASN A 42 -23.45 -8.08 -13.84
CA ASN A 42 -24.82 -8.41 -13.43
C ASN A 42 -25.52 -7.29 -12.64
N GLY A 43 -24.97 -6.07 -12.58
CA GLY A 43 -25.53 -4.95 -11.84
C GLY A 43 -25.43 -5.08 -10.30
N THR A 44 -24.84 -6.16 -9.80
CA THR A 44 -24.48 -6.27 -8.39
C THR A 44 -23.27 -5.40 -8.11
N VAL A 45 -23.42 -4.43 -7.21
CA VAL A 45 -22.26 -3.78 -6.58
C VAL A 45 -21.49 -4.87 -5.85
N PRO A 46 -20.14 -4.92 -5.92
CA PRO A 46 -19.36 -5.86 -5.14
C PRO A 46 -19.58 -5.59 -3.64
N GLY A 47 -20.57 -6.28 -3.06
CA GLY A 47 -20.62 -6.48 -1.63
C GLY A 47 -19.38 -7.31 -1.28
N VAL A 48 -18.59 -6.82 -0.33
CA VAL A 48 -17.40 -7.45 0.24
C VAL A 48 -17.70 -8.94 0.47
N GLY A 49 -17.35 -9.79 -0.50
CA GLY A 49 -17.69 -11.21 -0.52
C GLY A 49 -16.55 -12.00 0.07
N ASP A 50 -16.88 -12.99 0.89
CA ASP A 50 -15.90 -13.82 1.58
C ASP A 50 -14.98 -14.57 0.61
N ALA A 51 -13.69 -14.58 0.94
CA ALA A 51 -12.58 -15.34 0.37
C ALA A 51 -12.84 -16.05 -0.98
N ALA A 52 -12.27 -15.49 -2.05
CA ALA A 52 -12.25 -16.13 -3.37
C ALA A 52 -11.64 -17.53 -3.31
N GLU A 53 -12.44 -18.51 -3.75
CA GLU A 53 -12.05 -19.88 -4.03
C GLU A 53 -10.90 -19.89 -5.06
N HIS A 54 -9.78 -20.54 -4.70
CA HIS A 54 -8.56 -20.55 -5.50
C HIS A 54 -8.79 -21.28 -6.84
N LYS A 55 -8.78 -20.55 -7.96
CA LYS A 55 -8.66 -21.13 -9.30
C LYS A 55 -7.19 -21.33 -9.70
N PRO A 56 -6.84 -22.32 -10.53
CA PRO A 56 -5.44 -22.68 -10.83
C PRO A 56 -4.68 -21.60 -11.60
N VAL A 57 -3.41 -21.42 -11.21
CA VAL A 57 -2.48 -20.30 -11.49
C VAL A 57 -1.73 -20.47 -12.84
N ALA A 58 -2.38 -20.98 -13.89
CA ALA A 58 -1.67 -21.35 -15.13
C ALA A 58 -1.73 -20.32 -16.29
N SER A 59 -2.25 -19.10 -16.08
CA SER A 59 -2.39 -18.09 -17.14
C SER A 59 -1.97 -16.66 -16.73
N LEU A 60 -0.91 -16.54 -15.93
CA LEU A 60 -0.50 -15.26 -15.30
C LEU A 60 0.51 -14.41 -16.09
N LEU A 61 0.75 -14.76 -17.37
CA LEU A 61 1.52 -13.93 -18.30
C LEU A 61 0.62 -13.01 -19.17
N GLN A 62 -0.67 -12.91 -18.86
CA GLN A 62 -1.56 -12.03 -19.62
C GLN A 62 -1.36 -10.56 -19.23
N THR A 63 -1.04 -9.79 -20.28
CA THR A 63 -0.82 -8.35 -20.44
C THR A 63 -2.03 -7.48 -20.10
N GLU A 64 -2.83 -7.84 -19.10
CA GLU A 64 -3.92 -6.98 -18.65
C GLU A 64 -3.36 -5.91 -17.72
N SER A 65 -2.97 -4.78 -18.30
CA SER A 65 -2.48 -3.57 -17.62
C SER A 65 -3.55 -2.86 -16.78
N SER A 66 -4.78 -3.36 -16.79
CA SER A 66 -5.88 -2.83 -16.00
C SER A 66 -6.42 -3.92 -15.10
N CYS A 67 -6.53 -3.60 -13.83
CA CYS A 67 -7.38 -4.32 -12.91
C CYS A 67 -8.76 -4.59 -13.57
N LYS A 68 -9.19 -5.84 -13.76
CA LYS A 68 -10.55 -6.18 -14.24
C LYS A 68 -11.35 -6.83 -13.11
N PRO A 69 -12.69 -6.67 -13.05
CA PRO A 69 -13.50 -7.36 -12.07
C PRO A 69 -13.21 -8.88 -12.08
N GLY A 70 -12.83 -9.42 -10.92
CA GLY A 70 -12.46 -10.83 -10.77
C GLY A 70 -11.00 -11.17 -11.10
N SER A 71 -10.17 -10.21 -11.54
CA SER A 71 -8.74 -10.46 -11.73
C SER A 71 -8.04 -10.61 -10.37
N LEU A 72 -6.98 -11.42 -10.35
CA LEU A 72 -6.21 -11.67 -9.14
C LEU A 72 -5.56 -10.40 -8.61
N MET A 73 -5.16 -9.47 -9.49
CA MET A 73 -4.58 -8.19 -9.09
C MET A 73 -5.58 -7.32 -8.34
N CYS A 74 -6.84 -7.26 -8.79
CA CYS A 74 -7.86 -6.49 -8.07
C CYS A 74 -8.23 -7.13 -6.75
N GLN A 75 -8.36 -8.45 -6.73
CA GLN A 75 -8.61 -9.18 -5.49
C GLN A 75 -7.46 -8.99 -4.50
N HIS A 76 -6.23 -8.85 -4.99
CA HIS A 76 -5.07 -8.60 -4.15
C HIS A 76 -5.21 -7.28 -3.39
N GLN A 77 -5.66 -6.22 -4.08
CA GLN A 77 -5.83 -4.89 -3.49
C GLN A 77 -7.16 -4.64 -2.76
N ALA A 78 -8.15 -5.50 -2.98
CA ALA A 78 -9.44 -5.41 -2.30
C ALA A 78 -9.28 -5.53 -0.77
N PRO A 79 -10.16 -4.89 0.03
CA PRO A 79 -10.10 -4.95 1.48
C PRO A 79 -10.34 -6.37 2.01
N HIS A 80 -9.47 -6.81 2.93
CA HIS A 80 -9.66 -8.07 3.64
C HIS A 80 -10.38 -7.86 4.98
N LYS A 81 -11.60 -8.39 5.12
CA LYS A 81 -12.50 -8.17 6.28
C LYS A 81 -11.87 -8.39 7.67
N VAL A 82 -10.96 -9.35 7.76
CA VAL A 82 -10.39 -9.81 9.05
C VAL A 82 -9.03 -9.18 9.36
N CYS A 83 -8.31 -8.71 8.34
CA CYS A 83 -6.95 -8.22 8.54
C CYS A 83 -6.98 -6.77 9.04
N HIS A 84 -6.00 -6.41 9.87
CA HIS A 84 -5.67 -5.02 10.11
C HIS A 84 -4.95 -4.47 8.88
N PHE A 85 -3.94 -5.20 8.43
CA PHE A 85 -3.20 -4.97 7.21
C PHE A 85 -2.60 -6.30 6.73
N ARG A 86 -2.14 -6.33 5.47
CA ARG A 86 -1.42 -7.45 4.89
C ARG A 86 -0.05 -7.00 4.41
N TYR A 87 0.99 -7.76 4.73
CA TYR A 87 2.24 -7.61 4.00
C TYR A 87 2.13 -8.27 2.63
N VAL A 88 2.64 -7.59 1.62
CA VAL A 88 2.55 -7.97 0.21
C VAL A 88 3.90 -7.78 -0.47
N THR A 89 4.08 -8.43 -1.62
CA THR A 89 5.27 -8.26 -2.47
C THR A 89 4.98 -7.48 -3.74
N PHE A 90 3.74 -7.00 -3.91
CA PHE A 90 3.27 -6.21 -5.04
C PHE A 90 2.29 -5.13 -4.55
N LEU A 91 2.40 -3.93 -5.10
CA LEU A 91 1.44 -2.85 -4.95
C LEU A 91 1.28 -2.19 -6.32
N GLU A 92 0.05 -1.99 -6.77
CA GLU A 92 -0.23 -1.19 -7.97
C GLU A 92 0.04 0.28 -7.65
N VAL A 93 0.58 1.03 -8.61
CA VAL A 93 0.94 2.44 -8.43
C VAL A 93 -0.30 3.32 -8.65
N MET A 94 -1.26 3.19 -7.73
CA MET A 94 -2.47 4.01 -7.73
C MET A 94 -2.40 5.07 -6.62
N PHE A 95 -2.21 4.65 -5.38
CA PHE A 95 -2.19 5.57 -4.24
C PHE A 95 -1.25 5.13 -3.12
N PRO A 96 0.02 4.83 -3.42
CA PRO A 96 0.95 4.44 -2.39
C PRO A 96 1.43 5.62 -1.56
N LEU A 97 1.51 5.36 -0.26
CA LEU A 97 2.24 6.11 0.74
C LEU A 97 3.68 5.61 0.80
N VAL A 98 4.60 6.41 0.27
CA VAL A 98 6.04 6.09 0.28
C VAL A 98 6.72 6.89 1.39
N ARG A 99 7.52 6.21 2.21
CA ARG A 99 8.41 6.89 3.17
C ARG A 99 9.47 7.71 2.40
N GLN A 100 9.97 8.78 3.02
CA GLN A 100 10.83 9.74 2.33
C GLN A 100 12.10 9.10 1.75
N GLU A 101 12.83 8.29 2.53
CA GLU A 101 14.07 7.67 2.07
C GLU A 101 13.87 6.72 0.87
N PRO A 102 12.92 5.76 0.90
CA PRO A 102 12.60 4.95 -0.28
C PRO A 102 12.21 5.76 -1.51
N LEU A 103 11.45 6.85 -1.33
CA LEU A 103 11.03 7.67 -2.46
C LEU A 103 12.23 8.28 -3.18
N LEU A 104 13.22 8.77 -2.44
CA LEU A 104 14.43 9.34 -3.03
C LEU A 104 15.21 8.29 -3.82
N LYS A 105 15.23 7.02 -3.39
CA LYS A 105 15.87 5.93 -4.14
C LYS A 105 15.07 5.51 -5.37
N LEU A 106 13.74 5.55 -5.30
CA LEU A 106 12.86 5.20 -6.41
C LEU A 106 12.83 6.29 -7.50
N LEU A 107 12.73 7.56 -7.10
CA LEU A 107 12.61 8.70 -8.03
C LEU A 107 13.97 9.33 -8.38
N GLY A 108 15.03 8.98 -7.66
CA GLY A 108 16.39 9.45 -7.91
C GLY A 108 17.09 8.63 -8.99
N ASN A 109 18.42 8.79 -9.04
CA ASN A 109 19.25 8.10 -10.03
C ASN A 109 19.58 6.65 -9.65
N GLU A 110 19.12 6.18 -8.49
CA GLU A 110 19.43 4.82 -8.02
C GLU A 110 18.53 3.74 -8.64
N CYS A 111 17.38 4.10 -9.20
CA CYS A 111 16.44 3.20 -9.88
C CYS A 111 16.43 3.49 -11.39
N GLU A 112 17.59 3.32 -12.04
CA GLU A 112 17.69 3.44 -13.51
C GLU A 112 16.70 2.47 -14.17
N HIS A 113 16.02 2.87 -15.26
CA HIS A 113 15.02 2.04 -15.95
C HIS A 113 13.76 1.67 -15.14
N CYS A 114 13.58 2.24 -13.95
CA CYS A 114 12.35 2.09 -13.19
C CYS A 114 11.29 3.12 -13.62
N LEU A 115 11.73 4.36 -13.83
CA LEU A 115 10.92 5.50 -14.26
C LEU A 115 11.42 6.00 -15.61
N HIS A 116 10.53 5.99 -16.60
CA HIS A 116 10.84 6.51 -17.92
C HIS A 116 10.31 7.94 -18.04
N GLU A 117 10.87 8.73 -18.96
CA GLU A 117 10.59 10.18 -19.04
C GLU A 117 9.10 10.52 -19.22
N ARG A 118 8.32 9.59 -19.77
CA ARG A 118 6.92 9.81 -20.16
C ARG A 118 5.91 9.02 -19.31
N SER A 119 6.39 8.17 -18.40
CA SER A 119 5.53 7.18 -17.76
C SER A 119 6.22 6.47 -16.58
N VAL A 120 5.39 5.91 -15.69
CA VAL A 120 5.82 5.23 -14.47
C VAL A 120 5.35 3.77 -14.41
N TRP A 121 4.80 3.25 -15.51
CA TRP A 121 4.00 2.01 -15.51
C TRP A 121 4.81 0.72 -15.30
N GLY A 122 6.14 0.75 -15.45
CA GLY A 122 7.01 -0.40 -15.19
C GLY A 122 7.18 -0.74 -13.70
N LEU A 123 6.82 0.20 -12.81
CA LEU A 123 7.24 0.22 -11.42
C LEU A 123 6.56 -0.75 -10.47
N ASP A 124 5.27 -1.01 -10.67
CA ASP A 124 4.39 -1.70 -9.71
C ASP A 124 4.94 -3.06 -9.31
N LYS A 125 5.59 -3.74 -10.27
CA LYS A 125 6.15 -5.07 -10.11
C LYS A 125 7.48 -5.10 -9.35
N ILE A 126 8.19 -3.98 -9.29
CA ILE A 126 9.54 -3.91 -8.72
C ILE A 126 9.64 -3.08 -7.45
N TRP A 127 8.69 -2.20 -7.15
CA TRP A 127 8.76 -1.28 -6.00
C TRP A 127 9.11 -1.97 -4.68
N CYS A 128 8.41 -3.07 -4.39
CA CYS A 128 8.59 -3.80 -3.14
C CYS A 128 9.93 -4.54 -3.10
N GLY A 129 10.36 -5.16 -4.21
CA GLY A 129 11.64 -5.86 -4.30
C GLY A 129 12.83 -4.91 -4.27
N PHE A 130 12.80 -3.89 -5.13
CA PHE A 130 13.84 -2.87 -5.25
C PHE A 130 14.07 -2.17 -3.91
N THR A 131 12.99 -1.70 -3.28
CA THR A 131 13.08 -1.02 -1.99
C THR A 131 13.58 -1.97 -0.89
N ALA A 132 13.21 -3.26 -0.94
CA ALA A 132 13.70 -4.24 0.02
C ALA A 132 15.22 -4.40 -0.11
N ARG A 133 15.71 -4.54 -1.35
CA ARG A 133 17.14 -4.68 -1.66
C ARG A 133 17.94 -3.43 -1.25
N MET A 134 17.48 -2.24 -1.63
CA MET A 134 18.18 -0.98 -1.35
C MET A 134 18.33 -0.68 0.14
N PHE A 135 17.40 -1.16 0.97
CA PHE A 135 17.40 -0.92 2.41
C PHE A 135 17.77 -2.16 3.23
N ASN A 136 18.24 -3.23 2.58
CA ASN A 136 18.57 -4.51 3.21
C ASN A 136 17.44 -5.02 4.13
N ARG A 137 16.20 -4.94 3.65
CA ARG A 137 14.99 -5.40 4.34
C ARG A 137 14.44 -6.66 3.69
N SER A 138 13.61 -7.38 4.45
CA SER A 138 12.83 -8.48 3.88
C SER A 138 11.79 -7.95 2.90
N SER A 139 11.76 -8.50 1.68
CA SER A 139 10.71 -8.22 0.69
C SER A 139 9.31 -8.48 1.25
N ARG A 140 9.16 -9.48 2.13
CA ARG A 140 7.90 -9.84 2.80
C ARG A 140 7.38 -8.83 3.82
N ARG A 141 8.10 -7.74 4.11
CA ARG A 141 7.66 -6.67 5.03
C ARG A 141 7.86 -5.26 4.47
N THR A 142 8.38 -5.16 3.26
CA THR A 142 8.72 -3.87 2.66
C THR A 142 7.48 -3.12 2.21
N CYS A 143 6.47 -3.84 1.71
CA CYS A 143 5.18 -3.31 1.30
C CYS A 143 4.04 -3.86 2.15
N ALA A 144 3.00 -3.04 2.35
CA ALA A 144 1.77 -3.46 2.99
C ALA A 144 0.51 -2.83 2.38
N ILE A 145 -0.61 -3.55 2.46
CA ILE A 145 -1.95 -3.05 2.17
C ILE A 145 -2.69 -2.87 3.49
N LEU A 146 -3.26 -1.69 3.71
CA LEU A 146 -4.02 -1.36 4.91
C LEU A 146 -5.49 -1.78 4.71
N ASP A 147 -5.90 -2.91 5.27
CA ASP A 147 -7.24 -3.49 5.03
C ASP A 147 -8.37 -2.80 5.80
N ARG A 148 -8.04 -2.05 6.85
CA ARG A 148 -9.02 -1.31 7.67
C ARG A 148 -9.38 0.07 7.16
N VAL A 149 -8.66 0.53 6.14
CA VAL A 149 -8.88 1.82 5.50
C VAL A 149 -8.89 1.59 4.01
N SER A 150 -9.89 2.12 3.34
CA SER A 150 -10.05 1.93 1.91
C SER A 150 -10.20 3.26 1.21
N VAL A 151 -9.77 3.29 -0.04
CA VAL A 151 -9.97 4.39 -0.98
C VAL A 151 -10.88 3.90 -2.10
N LEU A 152 -11.74 4.79 -2.56
CA LEU A 152 -12.64 4.51 -3.66
C LEU A 152 -11.90 4.80 -4.97
N HIS A 153 -11.80 3.80 -5.83
CA HIS A 153 -11.30 3.97 -7.19
C HIS A 153 -12.48 4.28 -8.12
N THR A 154 -12.50 5.49 -8.67
CA THR A 154 -13.64 6.05 -9.40
C THR A 154 -13.59 5.81 -10.91
N ASP A 155 -12.41 5.46 -11.46
CA ASP A 155 -12.19 5.18 -12.89
C ASP A 155 -12.83 6.28 -13.78
N HIS A 156 -12.60 7.55 -13.43
CA HIS A 156 -13.09 8.72 -14.17
C HIS A 156 -12.49 8.80 -15.57
N ARG A 157 -11.30 8.22 -15.77
CA ARG A 157 -10.60 8.15 -17.06
C ARG A 157 -10.39 9.52 -17.70
N THR A 158 -9.98 10.50 -16.89
CA THR A 158 -9.82 11.90 -17.32
C THR A 158 -8.47 12.20 -17.99
N MET A 159 -7.45 11.37 -17.79
CA MET A 159 -6.14 11.55 -18.42
C MET A 159 -6.22 11.39 -19.94
N GLU A 160 -5.30 12.06 -20.64
CA GLU A 160 -5.12 11.95 -22.09
C GLU A 160 -4.71 10.53 -22.56
N LYS A 161 -4.51 9.58 -21.65
CA LYS A 161 -4.22 8.17 -21.96
C LYS A 161 -5.42 7.40 -22.50
N TRP A 162 -6.63 7.90 -22.29
CA TRP A 162 -7.87 7.27 -22.70
C TRP A 162 -8.34 7.78 -24.07
N GLY A 163 -8.81 6.88 -24.92
CA GLY A 163 -9.40 7.15 -26.23
C GLY A 163 -10.94 7.11 -26.20
N GLY A 164 -11.56 7.13 -27.38
CA GLY A 164 -13.00 6.99 -27.52
C GLY A 164 -13.54 5.73 -26.84
N HIS A 165 -14.71 5.83 -26.20
CA HIS A 165 -15.35 4.77 -25.42
C HIS A 165 -14.55 4.30 -24.19
N GLY A 166 -13.66 5.15 -23.65
CA GLY A 166 -12.88 4.85 -22.44
C GLY A 166 -11.85 3.74 -22.62
N LYS A 167 -11.49 3.39 -23.86
CA LYS A 167 -10.43 2.40 -24.12
C LYS A 167 -9.07 3.07 -24.00
N LEU A 168 -8.10 2.39 -23.40
CA LEU A 168 -6.72 2.89 -23.37
C LEU A 168 -6.21 3.07 -24.81
N LYS A 169 -5.58 4.21 -25.12
CA LYS A 169 -5.00 4.44 -26.44
C LYS A 169 -3.94 3.38 -26.73
N SER A 170 -3.91 2.83 -27.95
CA SER A 170 -2.95 1.79 -28.35
C SER A 170 -1.49 2.25 -28.20
N THR A 171 -1.22 3.54 -28.43
CA THR A 171 0.08 4.16 -28.22
C THR A 171 0.51 4.08 -26.76
N VAL A 172 -0.40 4.29 -25.81
CA VAL A 172 -0.12 4.17 -24.37
C VAL A 172 0.14 2.72 -24.00
N MET A 173 -0.66 1.78 -24.50
CA MET A 173 -0.45 0.36 -24.24
C MET A 173 0.91 -0.14 -24.75
N LYS A 174 1.35 0.38 -25.90
CA LYS A 174 2.68 0.08 -26.45
C LYS A 174 3.78 0.59 -25.51
N VAL A 175 3.72 1.85 -25.08
CA VAL A 175 4.68 2.44 -24.13
C VAL A 175 4.70 1.64 -22.82
N TYR A 176 3.53 1.33 -22.25
CA TYR A 176 3.39 0.47 -21.07
C TYR A 176 4.15 -0.85 -21.21
N THR A 177 3.98 -1.52 -22.35
CA THR A 177 4.58 -2.83 -22.59
C THR A 177 6.10 -2.73 -22.76
N GLU A 178 6.57 -1.72 -23.48
CA GLU A 178 8.00 -1.47 -23.70
C GLU A 178 8.73 -1.14 -22.39
N GLU A 179 8.15 -0.27 -21.57
CA GLU A 179 8.72 0.11 -20.27
C GLU A 179 8.69 -1.03 -19.25
N GLN A 180 7.60 -1.81 -19.22
CA GLN A 180 7.55 -2.99 -18.36
C GLN A 180 8.62 -4.01 -18.77
N ALA A 181 8.81 -4.24 -20.08
CA ALA A 181 9.88 -5.10 -20.55
C ALA A 181 11.26 -4.56 -20.18
N ASP A 182 11.48 -3.25 -20.35
CA ASP A 182 12.74 -2.61 -20.01
C ASP A 182 13.06 -2.66 -18.51
N THR A 183 12.07 -2.36 -17.67
CA THR A 183 12.18 -2.47 -16.21
C THR A 183 12.54 -3.89 -15.81
N LEU A 184 11.84 -4.89 -16.36
CA LEU A 184 12.10 -6.30 -16.04
C LEU A 184 13.48 -6.77 -16.52
N ARG A 185 14.00 -6.24 -17.63
CA ARG A 185 15.37 -6.57 -18.08
C ARG A 185 16.43 -6.12 -17.07
N HIS A 186 16.24 -4.97 -16.42
CA HIS A 186 17.22 -4.39 -15.49
C HIS A 186 16.98 -4.76 -14.02
N HIS A 187 15.73 -5.05 -13.66
CA HIS A 187 15.29 -5.30 -12.28
C HIS A 187 14.59 -6.64 -12.11
N MET A 188 15.02 -7.66 -12.87
CA MET A 188 14.41 -8.99 -12.81
C MET A 188 14.44 -9.59 -11.40
N GLN A 189 15.51 -9.34 -10.64
CA GLN A 189 15.66 -9.77 -9.24
C GLN A 189 14.66 -9.11 -8.28
N ASP A 190 14.14 -7.95 -8.65
CA ASP A 190 13.21 -7.16 -7.84
C ASP A 190 11.75 -7.42 -8.22
N ASN A 191 11.51 -8.16 -9.30
CA ASN A 191 10.18 -8.54 -9.77
C ASN A 191 9.49 -9.48 -8.77
N GLY A 192 8.40 -8.99 -8.16
CA GLY A 192 7.90 -9.55 -6.91
C GLY A 192 6.44 -9.99 -6.88
N PHE A 193 5.71 -10.13 -7.99
CA PHE A 193 4.29 -10.52 -7.88
C PHE A 193 4.13 -11.92 -7.27
N SER A 194 3.65 -11.96 -6.03
CA SER A 194 3.21 -13.17 -5.36
C SER A 194 1.76 -12.99 -4.94
N SER A 195 0.92 -13.99 -5.26
CA SER A 195 -0.45 -14.04 -4.74
C SER A 195 -0.48 -14.22 -3.21
N THR A 196 0.64 -14.62 -2.61
CA THR A 196 0.74 -14.82 -1.17
C THR A 196 0.83 -13.48 -0.45
N SER A 197 0.02 -13.33 0.59
CA SER A 197 0.06 -12.17 1.49
C SER A 197 0.05 -12.66 2.94
N THR A 198 0.67 -11.88 3.84
CA THR A 198 0.67 -12.21 5.27
C THR A 198 -0.29 -11.29 6.01
N CYS A 199 -1.44 -11.83 6.41
CA CYS A 199 -2.43 -11.11 7.21
C CYS A 199 -1.90 -10.84 8.62
N VAL A 200 -1.96 -9.58 9.05
CA VAL A 200 -1.76 -9.18 10.43
C VAL A 200 -3.11 -8.85 11.04
N LEU A 201 -3.50 -9.60 12.07
CA LEU A 201 -4.77 -9.38 12.77
C LEU A 201 -4.70 -8.12 13.63
N PRO A 202 -5.83 -7.43 13.83
CA PRO A 202 -5.89 -6.32 14.76
C PRO A 202 -5.52 -6.81 16.17
N PRO A 203 -4.87 -5.96 17.00
CA PRO A 203 -4.57 -6.33 18.37
C PRO A 203 -5.88 -6.71 19.07
N LYS A 204 -5.91 -7.88 19.72
CA LYS A 204 -7.06 -8.29 20.53
C LYS A 204 -7.34 -7.15 21.50
N LYS A 205 -8.60 -6.70 21.59
CA LYS A 205 -9.01 -5.75 22.63
C LYS A 205 -8.67 -6.39 23.96
N VAL A 206 -7.53 -6.02 24.54
CA VAL A 206 -7.19 -6.42 25.90
C VAL A 206 -8.31 -5.83 26.72
N LYS A 207 -9.19 -6.69 27.24
CA LYS A 207 -10.19 -6.26 28.21
C LYS A 207 -9.37 -5.74 29.37
N PHE A 208 -9.18 -4.42 29.43
CA PHE A 208 -8.66 -3.77 30.62
C PHE A 208 -9.71 -4.06 31.68
N HIS A 209 -9.47 -5.12 32.45
CA HIS A 209 -10.13 -5.30 33.71
C HIS A 209 -9.75 -4.07 34.50
N ARG A 210 -10.70 -3.14 34.59
CA ARG A 210 -10.61 -1.89 35.30
C ARG A 210 -10.48 -2.27 36.76
N GLN A 211 -9.30 -2.72 37.18
CA GLN A 211 -8.96 -2.82 38.58
C GLN A 211 -9.12 -1.40 39.10
N LYS A 212 -10.17 -1.17 39.88
CA LYS A 212 -10.36 0.04 40.67
C LYS A 212 -9.23 0.09 41.70
N LYS A 213 -7.99 0.32 41.27
CA LYS A 213 -6.93 0.75 42.16
C LYS A 213 -7.26 2.20 42.47
N HIS A 214 -7.68 2.44 43.70
CA HIS A 214 -7.71 3.77 44.29
C HIS A 214 -6.31 4.37 44.13
N LEU A 215 -6.13 5.19 43.10
CA LEU A 215 -4.99 6.08 42.96
C LEU A 215 -5.11 7.09 44.11
N ARG A 216 -4.50 6.77 45.25
CA ARG A 216 -4.16 7.79 46.24
C ARG A 216 -3.08 8.65 45.61
N CYS A 217 -3.40 9.90 45.33
CA CYS A 217 -2.42 10.92 44.98
C CYS A 217 -1.47 11.07 46.17
N VAL A 218 -0.30 10.44 46.10
CA VAL A 218 0.79 10.71 47.02
C VAL A 218 1.44 11.99 46.51
N HIS A 219 1.16 13.11 47.17
CA HIS A 219 1.86 14.35 46.89
C HIS A 219 3.36 14.16 47.14
N PRO A 220 4.24 14.54 46.19
CA PRO A 220 5.68 14.52 46.41
C PRO A 220 6.02 15.46 47.57
N ARG A 221 6.62 14.91 48.63
CA ARG A 221 7.19 15.71 49.72
C ARG A 221 8.26 16.61 49.10
N LYS A 222 8.09 17.93 49.24
CA LYS A 222 9.07 18.93 48.85
C LYS A 222 10.39 18.62 49.57
N HIS A 223 11.43 18.33 48.81
CA HIS A 223 12.79 18.21 49.31
C HIS A 223 13.29 19.62 49.63
N GLU A 224 13.48 19.93 50.91
CA GLU A 224 14.17 21.16 51.33
C GLU A 224 15.68 21.05 51.02
N PRO A 225 16.30 22.06 50.37
CA PRO A 225 17.73 22.08 50.12
C PRO A 225 18.49 22.43 51.41
N GLY A 226 19.35 21.51 51.84
CA GLY A 226 20.21 21.65 53.02
C GLY A 226 21.21 22.80 52.89
N ARG A 227 21.23 23.66 53.92
CA ARG A 227 22.23 24.72 54.14
C ARG A 227 23.65 24.15 54.20
N ARG A 228 24.50 24.49 53.21
CA ARG A 228 25.95 24.31 53.30
C ARG A 228 26.57 25.34 54.25
N ARG A 229 27.12 24.88 55.38
CA ARG A 229 28.02 25.67 56.24
C ARG A 229 29.39 25.80 55.55
N ARG A 230 29.80 27.03 55.23
CA ARG A 230 31.21 27.37 54.96
C ARG A 230 31.96 27.40 56.29
N ARG A 231 33.05 26.64 56.40
CA ARG A 231 34.12 26.89 57.38
C ARG A 231 35.32 27.48 56.66
N ARG A 232 35.88 28.50 57.31
CA ARG A 232 37.14 29.18 56.97
C ARG A 232 38.32 28.26 57.22
#